data_AF-F9LVB8-F1
#
_entry.id   AF-F9LVB8-F1
#
_cell.length_a   1.000
_cell.length_b   1.000
_cell.length_c   1.000
_cell.angle_alpha   90.00
_cell.angle_beta   90.00
_cell.angle_gamma   90.00
#
_symmetry.space_group_name_H-M   'P 1'
#
loop_
_entity.id
_entity.type
_entity.pdbx_description
1 polymer ?
#
loop_
_entity_poly.entity_id
_entity_poly.type
_entity_poly.pdbx_seq_one_letter_code
_entity_poly.pdbx_strand_id
1 'polypeptide(L)'
;MSRCRKIRILLASVIALATGLNLYFQYQNHQEHMQLKTSFEERDNIAVLQYLMDSGKYASDMRKAGYVVPPDGAIRLDGGIDSIGIKGDIDLDISNPGRNGVTAYFRIEIDGKITSVLYELDKNFDLVSSSYFQVNENNIKESVNTSPAEEERLLKIVRKELKAFLDKMYQTLYG
;
A
#
# COMPACT_ATOMS: atom_id res chain seq x y z
N MET A 1 -10.96 -29.28 47.70
CA MET A 1 -9.73 -29.02 46.91
C MET A 1 -8.84 -28.01 47.63
N SER A 2 -7.53 -28.27 47.75
CA SER A 2 -6.60 -27.36 48.44
C SER A 2 -6.35 -26.06 47.65
N ARG A 3 -6.04 -24.97 48.36
CA ARG A 3 -5.70 -23.66 47.78
C ARG A 3 -4.57 -23.75 46.75
N CYS A 4 -3.54 -24.56 47.02
CA CYS A 4 -2.44 -24.81 46.08
C CYS A 4 -2.90 -25.50 44.78
N ARG A 5 -3.85 -26.44 44.85
CA ARG A 5 -4.38 -27.11 43.65
C ARG A 5 -5.16 -26.14 42.76
N LYS A 6 -5.94 -25.22 43.35
CA LYS A 6 -6.66 -24.17 42.61
C LYS A 6 -5.69 -23.21 41.90
N ILE A 7 -4.62 -22.78 42.58
CA ILE A 7 -3.60 -21.88 42.00
C ILE A 7 -2.89 -22.54 40.83
N ARG A 8 -2.50 -23.83 40.94
CA ARG A 8 -1.85 -24.55 39.84
C ARG A 8 -2.74 -24.71 38.61
N ILE A 9 -4.02 -24.98 38.80
CA ILE A 9 -4.99 -25.09 37.69
C ILE A 9 -5.14 -23.73 37.01
N LEU A 10 -5.33 -22.65 37.77
CA LEU A 10 -5.44 -21.30 37.22
C LEU A 10 -4.19 -20.93 36.40
N LEU A 11 -2.99 -21.21 36.93
CA LEU A 11 -1.74 -20.94 36.22
C LEU A 11 -1.62 -21.75 34.91
N ALA A 12 -1.96 -23.04 34.95
CA ALA A 12 -1.96 -23.89 33.76
C ALA A 12 -2.98 -23.42 32.71
N SER A 13 -4.15 -22.96 33.13
CA SER A 13 -5.17 -22.40 32.23
C SER A 13 -4.72 -21.09 31.57
N VAL A 14 -4.07 -20.19 32.31
CA VAL A 14 -3.52 -18.95 31.74
C VAL A 14 -2.42 -19.23 30.73
N ILE A 15 -1.52 -20.17 31.04
CA ILE A 15 -0.47 -20.59 30.11
C ILE A 15 -1.08 -21.19 28.84
N ALA A 16 -2.03 -22.13 28.99
CA ALA A 16 -2.71 -22.74 27.85
C ALA A 16 -3.42 -21.71 26.96
N LEU A 17 -4.07 -20.71 27.56
CA LEU A 17 -4.73 -19.63 26.82
C LEU A 17 -3.71 -18.75 26.07
N ALA A 18 -2.64 -18.32 26.74
CA ALA A 18 -1.60 -17.50 26.14
C ALA A 18 -0.90 -18.23 24.97
N THR A 19 -0.58 -19.52 25.13
CA THR A 19 0.00 -20.34 24.07
C THR A 19 -0.99 -20.55 22.93
N GLY A 20 -2.26 -20.83 23.24
CA GLY A 20 -3.31 -21.00 22.23
C GLY A 20 -3.53 -19.76 21.37
N LEU A 21 -3.57 -18.57 22.00
CA LEU A 21 -3.67 -17.29 21.29
C LEU A 21 -2.45 -17.03 20.39
N ASN A 22 -1.23 -17.29 20.89
CA ASN A 22 -0.02 -17.12 20.09
C ASN A 22 -0.02 -18.04 18.86
N LEU A 23 -0.36 -19.32 19.03
CA LEU A 23 -0.49 -20.27 17.93
C LEU A 23 -1.55 -19.84 16.90
N TYR A 24 -2.68 -19.32 17.37
CA TYR A 24 -3.74 -18.79 16.50
C TYR A 24 -3.22 -17.62 15.65
N PHE A 25 -2.54 -16.65 16.26
CA PHE A 25 -1.96 -15.52 15.52
C PHE A 25 -0.86 -15.96 14.54
N GLN A 26 -0.01 -16.92 14.93
CA GLN A 26 0.99 -17.49 14.02
C GLN A 26 0.34 -18.16 12.81
N TYR A 27 -0.71 -18.95 13.04
CA TYR A 27 -1.46 -19.61 11.97
C TYR A 27 -2.11 -18.59 11.04
N GLN A 28 -2.79 -17.58 11.59
CA GLN A 28 -3.42 -16.53 10.80
C GLN A 28 -2.40 -15.76 9.96
N ASN A 29 -1.28 -15.34 10.56
CA ASN A 29 -0.21 -14.65 9.85
C ASN A 29 0.36 -15.49 8.69
N HIS A 30 0.53 -16.80 8.91
CA HIS A 30 0.98 -17.71 7.86
C HIS A 30 -0.02 -17.81 6.72
N GLN A 31 -1.32 -17.93 7.01
CA GLN A 31 -2.37 -17.96 5.99
C GLN A 31 -2.39 -16.68 5.16
N GLU A 32 -2.34 -15.50 5.81
CA GLU A 32 -2.33 -14.22 5.10
C GLU A 32 -1.09 -14.06 4.21
N HIS A 33 0.08 -14.52 4.68
CA HIS A 33 1.31 -14.49 3.88
C HIS A 33 1.20 -15.40 2.65
N MET A 34 0.59 -16.58 2.79
CA MET A 34 0.35 -17.48 1.64
C MET A 34 -0.67 -16.89 0.67
N GLN A 35 -1.75 -16.28 1.17
CA GLN A 35 -2.76 -15.62 0.31
C GLN A 35 -2.16 -14.48 -0.50
N LEU A 36 -1.33 -13.62 0.12
CA LEU A 36 -0.61 -12.57 -0.61
C LEU A 36 0.28 -13.17 -1.70
N LYS A 37 1.01 -14.24 -1.40
CA LYS A 37 1.84 -14.94 -2.39
C LYS A 37 1.00 -15.42 -3.58
N THR A 38 -0.15 -16.05 -3.31
CA THR A 38 -1.08 -16.49 -4.35
C THR A 38 -1.57 -15.31 -5.20
N SER A 39 -1.92 -14.18 -4.59
CA SER A 39 -2.33 -12.98 -5.36
C SER A 39 -1.23 -12.45 -6.28
N PHE A 40 0.04 -12.50 -5.86
CA PHE A 40 1.15 -12.19 -6.76
C PHE A 40 1.27 -13.18 -7.92
N GLU A 41 1.17 -14.48 -7.65
CA GLU A 41 1.26 -15.55 -8.65
C GLU A 41 0.11 -15.48 -9.68
N GLU A 42 -1.09 -15.11 -9.23
CA GLU A 42 -2.28 -14.88 -10.05
C GLU A 42 -2.25 -13.52 -10.77
N ARG A 43 -1.28 -12.66 -10.46
CA ARG A 43 -1.17 -11.27 -10.97
C ARG A 43 -2.40 -10.43 -10.67
N ASP A 44 -3.05 -10.68 -9.52
CA ASP A 44 -4.11 -9.83 -9.01
C ASP A 44 -3.49 -8.63 -8.29
N ASN A 45 -3.08 -7.64 -9.08
CA ASN A 45 -2.38 -6.44 -8.60
C ASN A 45 -3.17 -5.69 -7.53
N ILE A 46 -4.50 -5.69 -7.63
CA ILE A 46 -5.36 -4.97 -6.69
C ILE A 46 -5.44 -5.74 -5.37
N ALA A 47 -5.59 -7.07 -5.41
CA ALA A 47 -5.52 -7.88 -4.20
C ALA A 47 -4.15 -7.75 -3.52
N VAL A 48 -3.05 -7.77 -4.29
CA VAL A 48 -1.70 -7.53 -3.76
C VAL A 48 -1.62 -6.19 -3.04
N LEU A 49 -2.03 -5.09 -3.70
CA LEU A 49 -2.02 -3.75 -3.10
C LEU A 49 -2.91 -3.68 -1.85
N GLN A 50 -4.08 -4.32 -1.88
CA GLN A 50 -4.97 -4.42 -0.73
C GLN A 50 -4.28 -5.08 0.46
N TYR A 51 -3.65 -6.25 0.26
CA TYR A 51 -2.92 -6.93 1.34
C TYR A 51 -1.73 -6.12 1.86
N LEU A 52 -1.00 -5.44 0.97
CA LEU A 52 0.15 -4.61 1.34
C LEU A 52 -0.28 -3.39 2.15
N MET A 53 -1.40 -2.76 1.79
CA MET A 53 -1.86 -1.50 2.37
C MET A 53 -2.82 -1.69 3.56
N ASP A 54 -3.55 -2.80 3.67
CA ASP A 54 -4.46 -3.04 4.80
C ASP A 54 -3.74 -3.37 6.11
N SER A 55 -2.44 -3.65 6.06
CA SER A 55 -1.69 -4.04 7.24
C SER A 55 -0.27 -3.49 7.26
N GLY A 56 0.01 -2.74 8.33
CA GLY A 56 1.33 -2.20 8.65
C GLY A 56 2.39 -3.27 8.87
N LYS A 57 2.04 -4.56 8.91
CA LYS A 57 3.00 -5.67 9.02
C LYS A 57 4.04 -5.65 7.89
N TYR A 58 3.66 -5.20 6.70
CA TYR A 58 4.57 -5.11 5.55
C TYR A 58 5.29 -3.75 5.47
N ALA A 59 4.97 -2.79 6.34
CA ALA A 59 5.56 -1.45 6.30
C ALA A 59 7.09 -1.49 6.45
N SER A 60 7.59 -2.33 7.35
CA SER A 60 9.04 -2.53 7.52
C SER A 60 9.69 -3.03 6.23
N ASP A 61 9.10 -4.02 5.56
CA ASP A 61 9.68 -4.60 4.35
C ASP A 61 9.59 -3.64 3.16
N MET A 62 8.49 -2.88 3.05
CA MET A 62 8.38 -1.79 2.08
C MET A 62 9.46 -0.72 2.29
N ARG A 63 9.70 -0.29 3.54
CA ARG A 63 10.77 0.68 3.84
C ARG A 63 12.15 0.13 3.50
N LYS A 64 12.42 -1.15 3.83
CA LYS A 64 13.67 -1.84 3.43
C LYS A 64 13.82 -1.95 1.91
N ALA A 65 12.71 -2.11 1.19
CA ALA A 65 12.68 -2.12 -0.27
C ALA A 65 12.87 -0.72 -0.89
N GLY A 66 12.87 0.34 -0.09
CA GLY A 66 13.12 1.72 -0.52
C GLY A 66 11.86 2.57 -0.70
N TYR A 67 10.69 2.06 -0.31
CA TYR A 67 9.42 2.78 -0.43
C TYR A 67 9.14 3.66 0.79
N VAL A 68 8.50 4.79 0.55
CA VAL A 68 8.10 5.72 1.61
C VAL A 68 6.78 5.25 2.20
N VAL A 69 6.83 4.80 3.45
CA VAL A 69 5.64 4.40 4.22
C VAL A 69 5.61 5.20 5.52
N PRO A 70 4.45 5.74 5.95
CA PRO A 70 4.32 6.49 7.20
C PRO A 70 4.93 5.74 8.38
N PRO A 71 5.58 6.41 9.35
CA PRO A 71 6.14 5.74 10.53
C PRO A 71 5.04 5.00 11.30
N ASP A 72 5.41 4.00 12.10
CA ASP A 72 4.43 3.10 12.75
C ASP A 72 3.41 3.85 13.63
N GLY A 73 3.80 4.97 14.26
CA GLY A 73 2.88 5.83 15.02
C GLY A 73 1.91 6.67 14.18
N ALA A 74 2.06 6.68 12.86
CA ALA A 74 1.20 7.35 11.89
C ALA A 74 0.46 6.35 10.96
N ILE A 75 0.68 5.04 11.14
CA ILE A 75 -0.17 4.01 10.53
C ILE A 75 -1.53 4.05 11.23
N ARG A 76 -2.60 3.79 10.48
CA ARG A 76 -3.96 3.78 11.04
C ARG A 76 -4.07 2.77 12.19
N LEU A 77 -5.02 3.02 13.10
CA LEU A 77 -5.26 2.15 14.27
C LEU A 77 -5.61 0.71 13.88
N ASP A 78 -6.21 0.51 12.71
CA ASP A 78 -6.52 -0.80 12.14
C ASP A 78 -5.36 -1.43 11.36
N GLY A 79 -4.21 -0.75 11.32
CA GLY A 79 -3.01 -1.17 10.60
C GLY A 79 -2.96 -0.67 9.16
N GLY A 80 -3.96 0.04 8.66
CA GLY A 80 -3.99 0.52 7.28
C GLY A 80 -2.91 1.58 6.97
N ILE A 81 -2.36 1.51 5.76
CA ILE A 81 -1.44 2.47 5.15
C ILE A 81 -2.23 3.23 4.09
N ASP A 82 -2.40 4.54 4.29
CA ASP A 82 -3.20 5.37 3.37
C ASP A 82 -2.52 5.62 2.04
N SER A 83 -1.18 5.71 2.04
CA SER A 83 -0.40 5.90 0.83
C SER A 83 1.01 5.32 0.94
N ILE A 84 1.56 4.92 -0.20
CA ILE A 84 2.94 4.48 -0.36
C ILE A 84 3.61 5.40 -1.38
N GLY A 85 4.71 6.04 -0.99
CA GLY A 85 5.51 6.84 -1.90
C GLY A 85 6.54 5.99 -2.65
N ILE A 86 6.55 6.14 -3.96
CA ILE A 86 7.48 5.51 -4.91
C ILE A 86 8.37 6.62 -5.48
N LYS A 87 9.68 6.44 -5.34
CA LYS A 87 10.70 7.33 -5.90
C LYS A 87 11.24 6.71 -7.18
N GLY A 88 11.26 7.48 -8.26
CA GLY A 88 11.59 6.95 -9.60
C GLY A 88 11.74 8.05 -10.64
N ASP A 89 11.37 7.76 -11.88
CA ASP A 89 11.37 8.76 -12.95
C ASP A 89 10.40 9.92 -12.63
N ILE A 90 9.32 9.60 -11.90
CA ILE A 90 8.41 10.54 -11.25
C ILE A 90 8.20 10.07 -9.81
N ASP A 91 8.36 10.99 -8.86
CA ASP A 91 7.98 10.76 -7.48
C ASP A 91 6.45 10.76 -7.38
N LEU A 92 5.88 9.60 -7.02
CA LEU A 92 4.44 9.42 -6.94
C LEU A 92 4.04 8.73 -5.64
N ASP A 93 2.88 9.12 -5.12
CA ASP A 93 2.22 8.45 -4.02
C ASP A 93 1.08 7.61 -4.58
N ILE A 94 1.03 6.33 -4.24
CA ILE A 94 -0.10 5.47 -4.56
C ILE A 94 -0.99 5.28 -3.35
N SER A 95 -2.28 5.31 -3.58
CA SER A 95 -3.29 4.90 -2.60
C SER A 95 -4.26 3.92 -3.24
N ASN A 96 -4.83 3.04 -2.42
CA ASN A 96 -5.86 2.12 -2.87
C ASN A 96 -7.23 2.70 -2.45
N PRO A 97 -7.92 3.47 -3.32
CA PRO A 97 -9.21 4.07 -2.98
C PRO A 97 -10.34 3.05 -2.86
N GLY A 98 -10.12 1.77 -3.22
CA GLY A 98 -11.11 0.69 -3.11
C GLY A 98 -10.79 -0.52 -3.99
N ARG A 99 -11.63 -1.57 -3.93
CA ARG A 99 -11.34 -2.91 -4.50
C ARG A 99 -11.09 -3.01 -6.01
N ASN A 100 -11.19 -1.94 -6.78
CA ASN A 100 -11.23 -2.00 -8.25
C ASN A 100 -10.11 -1.22 -8.94
N GLY A 101 -9.24 -0.52 -8.19
CA GLY A 101 -8.26 0.36 -8.81
C GLY A 101 -7.23 0.91 -7.85
N VAL A 102 -6.31 1.69 -8.40
CA VAL A 102 -5.26 2.40 -7.67
C VAL A 102 -5.29 3.87 -8.07
N THR A 103 -5.12 4.74 -7.10
CA THR A 103 -4.91 6.17 -7.34
C THR A 103 -3.42 6.45 -7.30
N ALA A 104 -2.90 7.12 -8.32
CA ALA A 104 -1.55 7.65 -8.35
C ALA A 104 -1.59 9.18 -8.30
N TYR A 105 -0.99 9.75 -7.27
CA TYR A 105 -0.81 11.19 -7.10
C TYR A 105 0.64 11.55 -7.31
N PHE A 106 0.91 12.58 -8.11
CA PHE A 106 2.27 13.08 -8.30
C PHE A 106 2.28 14.56 -8.69
N ARG A 107 3.46 15.16 -8.68
CA ARG A 107 3.66 16.55 -9.09
C ARG A 107 4.69 16.62 -10.21
N ILE A 108 4.37 17.39 -11.23
CA ILE A 108 5.25 17.67 -12.37
C ILE A 108 5.22 19.15 -12.69
N GLU A 109 6.20 19.60 -13.46
CA GLU A 109 6.19 20.94 -14.03
C GLU A 109 5.58 20.90 -15.43
N ILE A 110 4.53 21.70 -15.66
CA ILE A 110 3.93 21.93 -16.98
C ILE A 110 3.93 23.44 -17.19
N ASP A 111 4.49 23.90 -18.31
CA ASP A 111 4.58 25.32 -18.67
C ASP A 111 5.19 26.21 -17.57
N GLY A 112 6.22 25.72 -16.88
CA GLY A 112 6.88 26.46 -15.80
C GLY A 112 6.12 26.48 -14.46
N LYS A 113 5.01 25.74 -14.35
CA LYS A 113 4.18 25.68 -13.14
C LYS A 113 4.06 24.26 -12.59
N ILE A 114 4.13 24.15 -11.26
CA ILE A 114 3.90 22.88 -10.56
C ILE A 114 2.43 22.49 -10.71
N THR A 115 2.22 21.37 -11.37
CA THR A 115 0.92 20.74 -11.59
C THR A 115 0.82 19.50 -10.73
N SER A 116 -0.21 19.44 -9.90
CA SER A 116 -0.63 18.22 -9.20
C SER A 116 -1.45 17.35 -10.15
N VAL A 117 -1.07 16.09 -10.29
CA VAL A 117 -1.72 15.11 -11.15
C VAL A 117 -2.32 14.01 -10.29
N LEU A 118 -3.55 13.62 -10.60
CA LEU A 118 -4.25 12.52 -9.99
C LEU A 118 -4.74 11.58 -11.09
N TYR A 119 -4.24 10.35 -11.10
CA TYR A 119 -4.73 9.29 -11.97
C TYR A 119 -5.50 8.26 -11.17
N GLU A 120 -6.68 7.90 -11.66
CA GLU A 120 -7.40 6.71 -11.22
C GLU A 120 -7.16 5.63 -12.27
N LEU A 121 -6.59 4.51 -11.84
CA LEU A 121 -6.27 3.39 -12.69
C LEU A 121 -7.09 2.17 -12.28
N ASP A 122 -7.51 1.36 -13.25
CA ASP A 122 -8.19 0.09 -12.98
C ASP A 122 -7.20 -1.03 -12.58
N LYS A 123 -7.71 -2.26 -12.44
CA LYS A 123 -6.91 -3.44 -12.09
C LYS A 123 -5.78 -3.79 -13.08
N ASN A 124 -5.91 -3.37 -14.34
CA ASN A 124 -4.90 -3.55 -15.38
C ASN A 124 -3.94 -2.36 -15.47
N PHE A 125 -4.10 -1.38 -14.56
CA PHE A 125 -3.47 -0.07 -14.62
C PHE A 125 -3.86 0.74 -15.88
N ASP A 126 -5.06 0.51 -16.39
CA ASP A 126 -5.70 1.33 -17.42
C ASP A 126 -6.29 2.61 -16.82
N LEU A 127 -6.05 3.73 -17.49
CA LEU A 127 -6.50 5.04 -17.02
C LEU A 127 -8.02 5.10 -17.09
N VAL A 128 -8.66 5.24 -15.92
CA VAL A 128 -10.10 5.42 -15.77
C VAL A 128 -10.43 6.91 -15.80
N SER A 129 -9.66 7.71 -15.08
CA SER A 129 -9.80 9.15 -15.05
C SER A 129 -8.47 9.82 -14.72
N SER A 130 -8.30 11.06 -15.20
CA SER A 130 -7.17 11.91 -14.86
C SER A 130 -7.66 13.28 -14.44
N SER A 131 -6.90 13.93 -13.57
CA SER A 131 -7.15 15.30 -13.17
C SER A 131 -5.84 16.04 -12.92
N TYR A 132 -5.77 17.27 -13.42
CA TYR A 132 -4.59 18.12 -13.35
C TYR A 132 -4.96 19.43 -12.70
N PHE A 133 -4.21 19.82 -11.68
CA PHE A 133 -4.51 21.02 -10.91
C PHE A 133 -3.27 21.86 -10.65
N GLN A 134 -3.41 23.16 -10.81
CA GLN A 134 -2.41 24.14 -10.42
C GLN A 134 -2.96 25.03 -9.30
N VAL A 135 -2.06 25.62 -8.52
CA VAL A 135 -2.41 26.68 -7.57
C VAL A 135 -1.93 27.98 -8.16
N ASN A 136 -2.85 28.91 -8.39
CA ASN A 136 -2.50 30.22 -8.95
C ASN A 136 -1.93 31.16 -7.89
N GLU A 137 -1.53 32.37 -8.30
CA GLU A 137 -0.93 33.39 -7.45
C GLU A 137 -1.83 33.82 -6.28
N ASN A 138 -3.14 33.60 -6.39
CA ASN A 138 -4.13 33.90 -5.35
C ASN A 138 -4.41 32.70 -4.43
N ASN A 139 -3.59 31.64 -4.48
CA ASN A 139 -3.77 30.38 -3.75
C ASN A 139 -5.08 29.63 -4.09
N ILE A 140 -5.62 29.83 -5.29
CA ILE A 140 -6.83 29.14 -5.75
C ILE A 140 -6.42 27.92 -6.58
N LYS A 141 -7.01 26.76 -6.27
CA LYS A 141 -6.86 25.52 -7.04
C LYS A 141 -7.67 25.60 -8.32
N GLU A 142 -7.01 25.50 -9.46
CA GLU A 142 -7.63 25.53 -10.79
C GLU A 142 -7.35 24.24 -11.55
N SER A 143 -8.35 23.74 -12.28
CA SER A 143 -8.16 22.61 -13.19
C SER A 143 -7.44 23.10 -14.44
N VAL A 144 -6.43 22.35 -14.88
CA VAL A 144 -5.70 22.63 -16.12
C VAL A 144 -5.85 21.45 -17.08
N ASN A 145 -5.63 21.69 -18.36
CA ASN A 145 -5.61 20.64 -19.37
C ASN A 145 -4.18 20.22 -19.64
N THR A 146 -3.99 18.96 -20.02
CA THR A 146 -2.73 18.46 -20.57
C THR A 146 -2.93 18.06 -22.03
N SER A 147 -1.83 17.90 -22.77
CA SER A 147 -1.87 17.31 -24.10
C SER A 147 -2.01 15.79 -24.01
N PRO A 148 -2.70 15.12 -24.96
CA PRO A 148 -2.80 13.66 -24.97
C PRO A 148 -1.43 12.95 -25.00
N ALA A 149 -0.45 13.52 -25.72
CA ALA A 149 0.90 12.97 -25.80
C ALA A 149 1.64 13.01 -24.45
N GLU A 150 1.45 14.08 -23.66
CA GLU A 150 2.04 14.18 -22.33
C GLU A 150 1.34 13.23 -21.34
N GLU A 151 0.01 13.12 -21.39
CA GLU A 151 -0.73 12.15 -20.57
C GLU A 151 -0.26 10.70 -20.83
N GLU A 152 -0.12 10.32 -22.10
CA GLU A 152 0.36 8.99 -22.48
C GLU A 152 1.79 8.74 -21.97
N ARG A 153 2.67 9.73 -22.10
CA ARG A 153 4.05 9.67 -21.58
C ARG A 153 4.07 9.46 -20.07
N LEU A 154 3.31 10.26 -19.32
CA LEU A 154 3.24 10.17 -17.86
C LEU A 154 2.62 8.85 -17.40
N LEU A 155 1.54 8.40 -18.05
CA LEU A 155 0.89 7.13 -17.75
C LEU A 155 1.85 5.95 -17.96
N LYS A 156 2.68 5.99 -19.00
CA LYS A 156 3.72 4.98 -19.23
C LYS A 156 4.73 4.92 -18.09
N ILE A 157 5.12 6.06 -17.54
CA ILE A 157 6.02 6.14 -16.37
C ILE A 157 5.32 5.57 -15.14
N VAL A 158 4.11 6.02 -14.82
CA VAL A 158 3.34 5.54 -13.66
C VAL A 158 3.18 4.02 -13.69
N ARG A 159 2.81 3.45 -14.84
CA ARG A 159 2.68 1.99 -15.02
C ARG A 159 4.00 1.24 -14.80
N LYS A 160 5.11 1.80 -15.31
CA LYS A 160 6.45 1.23 -15.12
C LYS A 160 6.81 1.19 -13.64
N GLU A 161 6.60 2.29 -12.92
CA GLU A 161 6.89 2.40 -11.49
C GLU A 161 6.00 1.48 -10.64
N LEU A 162 4.70 1.40 -10.93
CA LEU A 162 3.77 0.47 -10.27
C LEU A 162 4.19 -0.99 -10.46
N LYS A 163 4.55 -1.37 -11.68
CA LYS A 163 5.03 -2.72 -11.96
C LYS A 163 6.34 -3.02 -11.23
N ALA A 164 7.29 -2.09 -11.26
CA ALA A 164 8.56 -2.23 -10.54
C ALA A 164 8.34 -2.36 -9.03
N PHE A 165 7.37 -1.63 -8.48
CA PHE A 165 6.94 -1.78 -7.08
C PHE A 165 6.47 -3.19 -6.77
N LEU A 166 5.52 -3.73 -7.55
CA LEU A 166 5.00 -5.07 -7.33
C LEU A 166 6.09 -6.15 -7.46
N ASP A 167 6.92 -6.06 -8.50
CA ASP A 167 8.02 -7.00 -8.73
C ASP A 167 9.03 -6.98 -7.57
N LYS A 168 9.37 -5.78 -7.07
CA LYS A 168 10.29 -5.61 -5.94
C LYS A 168 9.70 -6.12 -4.64
N MET A 169 8.42 -5.89 -4.39
CA MET A 169 7.73 -6.39 -3.19
C MET A 169 7.65 -7.91 -3.19
N TYR A 170 7.37 -8.53 -4.35
CA TYR A 170 7.43 -9.99 -4.46
C TYR A 170 8.83 -10.53 -4.12
N GLN A 171 9.88 -9.97 -4.71
CA GLN A 171 11.26 -10.37 -4.43
C GLN A 171 11.65 -10.15 -2.96
N THR A 172 11.16 -9.08 -2.34
CA THR A 172 11.49 -8.76 -0.93
C THR A 172 10.82 -9.73 0.04
N LEU A 173 9.59 -10.16 -0.26
CA LEU A 173 8.80 -11.01 0.63
C LEU A 173 9.03 -12.51 0.40
N TYR A 174 9.35 -12.92 -0.83
CA TYR A 174 9.38 -14.35 -1.22
C TYR A 174 10.65 -14.79 -1.94
N GLY A 175 11.55 -13.87 -2.26
CA GLY A 175 12.76 -14.15 -3.03
C GLY A 175 14.03 -14.34 -2.21
#